data_AF-A0A7C6S8L0-F1
#
_entry.id   AF-A0A7C6S8L0-F1
#
_cell.length_a   1.000
_cell.length_b   1.000
_cell.length_c   1.000
_cell.angle_alpha   90.00
_cell.angle_beta   90.00
_cell.angle_gamma   90.00
#
_symmetry.space_group_name_H-M   'P 1'
#
loop_
_entity.id
_entity.type
_entity.pdbx_description
1 polymer ?
#
loop_
_entity_poly.entity_id
_entity_poly.type
_entity_poly.pdbx_seq_one_letter_code
_entity_poly.pdbx_strand_id
1 'polypeptide(L)' 'MEDGDNMEKSVVAAVITRPQRVLDDYRRVMELADYREYLDPGQDLILKLNLSWTKYFPACST' A
#
# COMPACT_ATOMS: atom_id res chain seq x y z
N MET A 1 6.35 -30.21 -25.28
CA MET A 1 5.53 -28.99 -25.28
C MET A 1 5.65 -28.45 -23.88
N GLU A 2 6.39 -27.36 -23.71
CA GLU A 2 6.58 -26.72 -22.40
C GLU A 2 5.27 -26.03 -22.02
N ASP A 3 4.48 -26.66 -21.17
CA ASP A 3 3.43 -25.97 -20.41
C ASP A 3 4.14 -25.18 -19.30
N GLY A 4 4.69 -24.04 -19.70
CA GLY A 4 5.23 -23.06 -18.77
C GLY A 4 4.09 -22.54 -17.90
N ASP A 5 4.07 -22.98 -16.64
CA ASP A 5 3.20 -22.49 -15.59
C ASP A 5 3.20 -20.96 -15.57
N ASN A 6 2.17 -20.35 -16.14
CA ASN A 6 1.97 -18.91 -16.15
C ASN A 6 1.46 -18.49 -14.77
N MET A 7 2.30 -18.65 -13.75
CA MET A 7 1.98 -18.31 -12.38
C MET A 7 2.13 -16.80 -12.23
N GLU A 8 1.01 -16.09 -12.14
CA GLU A 8 1.02 -14.67 -11.79
C GLU A 8 1.76 -14.48 -10.47
N LYS A 9 2.87 -13.74 -10.54
CA LYS A 9 3.70 -13.44 -9.37
C LYS A 9 3.05 -12.31 -8.59
N SER A 10 3.06 -12.42 -7.27
CA SER A 10 2.61 -11.31 -6.41
C SER A 10 3.47 -10.06 -6.64
N VAL A 11 2.81 -8.91 -6.76
CA VAL A 11 3.48 -7.61 -6.89
C VAL A 11 3.80 -7.06 -5.50
N VAL A 12 5.06 -6.66 -5.29
CA VAL A 12 5.52 -6.01 -4.06
C VAL A 12 6.13 -4.66 -4.43
N ALA A 13 5.49 -3.58 -3.96
CA ALA A 13 5.96 -2.22 -4.17
C ALA A 13 6.57 -1.64 -2.88
N ALA A 14 7.71 -0.97 -3.02
CA ALA A 14 8.35 -0.25 -1.92
C ALA A 14 8.91 1.09 -2.44
N VAL A 15 8.79 2.14 -1.63
CA VAL A 15 9.29 3.48 -1.95
C VAL A 15 10.07 4.04 -0.77
N ILE A 16 11.14 4.79 -1.06
CA ILE A 16 11.85 5.57 -0.05
C ILE A 16 11.08 6.87 0.15
N THR A 17 10.62 7.12 1.38
CA THR A 17 9.82 8.29 1.73
C THR A 17 10.59 9.36 2.50
N ARG A 18 10.06 10.58 2.52
CA ARG A 18 10.48 11.70 3.38
C ARG A 18 9.22 12.43 3.88
N PRO A 19 9.26 13.09 5.07
CA PRO A 19 8.07 13.72 5.66
C PRO A 19 7.32 14.66 4.71
N GLN A 20 8.04 15.39 3.85
CA GLN A 20 7.46 16.36 2.92
C GLN A 20 6.61 15.74 1.80
N ARG A 21 6.74 14.43 1.55
CA ARG A 21 6.09 13.74 0.44
C ARG A 21 5.31 12.49 0.85
N VAL A 22 5.02 12.33 2.15
CA VAL A 22 4.40 11.10 2.66
C VAL A 22 3.11 10.72 1.90
N LEU A 23 2.26 11.70 1.57
CA LEU A 23 1.01 11.47 0.84
C LEU A 23 1.25 11.08 -0.62
N ASP A 24 2.18 11.75 -1.29
CA ASP A 24 2.53 11.43 -2.69
C ASP A 24 3.22 10.06 -2.78
N ASP A 25 4.06 9.73 -1.82
CA ASP A 25 4.75 8.44 -1.74
C ASP A 25 3.75 7.30 -1.46
N TYR A 26 2.72 7.54 -0.63
CA TYR A 26 1.60 6.60 -0.47
C TYR A 26 0.81 6.39 -1.76
N ARG A 27 0.47 7.47 -2.47
CA ARG A 27 -0.18 7.33 -3.79
C ARG A 27 0.69 6.50 -4.74
N ARG A 28 1.98 6.82 -4.81
CA ARG A 28 2.93 6.14 -5.68
C ARG A 28 3.07 4.65 -5.36
N VAL A 29 3.18 4.27 -4.08
CA VAL A 29 3.32 2.85 -3.73
C VAL A 29 2.05 2.06 -4.03
N MET A 30 0.88 2.66 -3.87
CA MET A 30 -0.39 2.04 -4.24
C MET A 30 -0.52 1.86 -5.75
N GLU A 31 -0.13 2.86 -6.55
CA GLU A 31 -0.11 2.77 -8.01
C GLU A 31 0.88 1.73 -8.52
N LEU A 32 2.07 1.62 -7.93
CA LEU A 32 3.04 0.56 -8.24
C LEU A 32 2.57 -0.85 -7.85
N ALA A 33 1.57 -0.94 -6.97
CA ALA A 33 0.95 -2.20 -6.56
C ALA A 33 -0.37 -2.48 -7.31
N ASP A 34 -0.66 -1.72 -8.37
CA ASP A 34 -1.84 -1.90 -9.22
C ASP A 34 -3.16 -1.95 -8.44
N TYR A 35 -3.27 -1.15 -7.37
CA TYR A 35 -4.39 -1.27 -6.42
C TYR A 35 -5.78 -1.12 -7.06
N ARG A 36 -5.89 -0.40 -8.17
CA ARG A 36 -7.17 -0.16 -8.88
C ARG A 36 -7.71 -1.41 -9.57
N GLU A 37 -6.85 -2.39 -9.87
CA GLU A 37 -7.27 -3.68 -10.42
C GLU A 37 -7.93 -4.58 -9.35
N TYR A 38 -7.69 -4.28 -8.06
CA TYR A 38 -8.11 -5.13 -6.94
C TYR A 38 -9.08 -4.45 -5.97
N LEU A 39 -9.12 -3.12 -5.91
CA LEU A 39 -10.01 -2.35 -5.04
C LEU A 39 -11.07 -1.62 -5.87
N ASP A 40 -12.33 -2.04 -5.71
CA ASP A 40 -13.49 -1.41 -6.36
C ASP A 40 -13.78 -0.03 -5.72
N PRO A 41 -13.75 1.08 -6.49
CA PRO A 41 -14.06 2.41 -5.99
C PRO A 41 -15.53 2.59 -5.57
N GLY A 42 -16.43 1.68 -5.95
CA GLY A 42 -17.84 1.69 -5.56
C GLY A 42 -18.14 1.02 -4.22
N GLN A 43 -17.15 0.37 -3.59
CA GLN A 43 -17.31 -0.30 -2.29
C GLN A 43 -16.82 0.58 -1.14
N ASP A 44 -17.47 0.47 0.02
CA ASP A 44 -16.98 1.08 1.25
C ASP A 44 -15.63 0.47 1.65
N LEU A 45 -14.61 1.32 1.77
CA LEU A 45 -13.25 0.92 2.13
C LEU A 45 -12.94 1.25 3.59
N ILE A 46 -12.52 0.24 4.36
CA ILE A 46 -12.09 0.41 5.75
C ILE A 46 -10.56 0.39 5.82
N LEU A 47 -9.96 1.46 6.36
CA LEU A 47 -8.54 1.50 6.68
C LEU A 47 -8.33 1.10 8.15
N LYS A 48 -7.78 -0.10 8.38
CA LYS A 48 -7.44 -0.59 9.73
C LYS A 48 -5.99 -0.28 10.07
N LEU A 49 -5.79 0.57 11.08
CA LEU A 49 -4.48 0.81 11.68
C LEU A 49 -4.35 0.02 12.98
N ASN A 50 -3.34 -0.85 13.08
CA ASN A 50 -2.98 -1.49 14.35
C ASN A 50 -1.82 -0.70 14.96
N LEU A 51 -2.12 0.14 15.95
CA LEU A 51 -1.10 0.84 16.73
C LEU A 51 -0.77 0.01 17.96
N SER A 52 0.37 -0.66 17.94
CA SER A 52 0.93 -1.30 19.13
C SER A 52 1.65 -0.24 19.96
N TRP A 53 1.07 0.12 21.10
CA TRP A 53 1.56 1.18 21.97
C TRP A 53 2.97 0.89 22.53
N THR A 54 3.93 1.79 22.27
CA THR A 54 5.03 2.20 23.20
C THR A 54 5.93 3.33 22.69
N LYS A 55 5.71 3.90 21.49
CA LYS A 55 6.34 5.19 21.13
C LYS A 55 5.27 6.25 20.91
N TYR A 56 5.25 7.23 21.79
CA TYR A 56 4.53 8.49 21.61
C TYR A 56 5.17 9.22 20.42
N PHE A 57 4.64 9.00 19.21
CA PHE A 57 5.00 9.78 18.03
C PHE A 57 3.94 10.87 17.86
N PRO A 58 4.26 12.15 18.10
CA PRO A 58 3.29 13.24 18.08
C PRO A 58 2.64 13.49 16.71
N ALA A 59 3.05 12.79 15.66
CA ALA A 59 2.48 12.86 14.32
C ALA A 59 1.47 11.72 14.00
N CYS A 60 1.21 10.79 14.92
CA CYS A 60 0.35 9.62 14.68
C CYS A 60 -1.08 9.79 15.20
N SER A 61 -1.42 10.91 15.83
CA SER A 61 -2.75 11.19 16.38
C SER A 61 -2.95 12.70 16.51
N THR A 62 -3.33 13.34 15.41
CA THR A 62 -3.89 14.70 15.40
C THR A 62 -5.23 14.66 14.70
#